data_AF-A0A1I5NVL6-F1
#
_entry.id   AF-A0A1I5NVL6-F1
#
_cell.length_a   1.000
_cell.length_b   1.000
_cell.length_c   1.000
_cell.angle_alpha   90.00
_cell.angle_beta   90.00
_cell.angle_gamma   90.00
#
_symmetry.space_group_name_H-M   'P 1'
#
loop_
_entity.id
_entity.type
_entity.pdbx_description
1 polymer ?
#
loop_
_entity_poly.entity_id
_entity_poly.type
_entity_poly.pdbx_seq_one_letter_code
_entity_poly.pdbx_strand_id
1 'polypeptide(L)'
;MIGLIFLSPKAIQKNIDLNDLTEIKDNIKGYDIEFKSERGFGNDRWDVYSFSLEEPLEYSHWEKIDKSYYSIRSYFYDNSSDDKWDMIIQNIYKLEKDTNTRYSYVDLDGTKKLYLYNPEKNKGYCVIITI
;
A
#
# COMPACT_ATOMS: atom_id res chain seq x y z
N MET A 1 36.10 -21.90 -26.29
CA MET A 1 34.68 -22.03 -25.90
C MET A 1 34.63 -21.84 -24.39
N ILE A 2 34.32 -20.63 -23.90
CA ILE A 2 34.29 -20.32 -22.46
C ILE A 2 32.83 -20.12 -22.12
N GLY A 3 32.29 -21.00 -21.27
CA GLY A 3 30.89 -21.01 -20.88
C GLY A 3 30.54 -19.81 -20.01
N LEU A 4 29.41 -19.19 -20.33
CA LEU A 4 28.75 -18.20 -19.48
C LEU A 4 28.19 -18.88 -18.23
N ILE A 5 28.36 -18.24 -17.08
CA ILE A 5 27.51 -18.45 -15.91
C ILE A 5 26.85 -17.10 -15.62
N PHE A 6 25.60 -16.94 -16.05
CA PHE A 6 24.75 -15.89 -15.53
C PHE A 6 24.23 -16.35 -14.16
N LEU A 7 24.77 -15.76 -13.09
CA LEU A 7 24.12 -15.80 -11.79
C LEU A 7 22.96 -14.81 -11.84
N SER A 8 21.76 -15.31 -12.15
CA SER A 8 20.52 -14.57 -11.97
C SER A 8 20.36 -14.24 -10.48
N PRO A 9 20.06 -12.99 -10.08
CA PRO A 9 19.73 -12.71 -8.69
C PRO A 9 18.46 -13.48 -8.34
N LYS A 10 18.54 -14.28 -7.27
CA LYS A 10 17.41 -15.00 -6.67
C LYS A 10 16.26 -14.02 -6.46
N ALA A 11 15.18 -14.19 -7.20
CA ALA A 11 13.87 -13.75 -6.74
C ALA A 11 13.59 -14.52 -5.45
N ILE A 12 13.73 -13.85 -4.31
CA ILE A 12 13.21 -14.36 -3.04
C ILE A 12 11.69 -14.25 -3.17
N GLN A 13 11.08 -15.29 -3.73
CA GLN A 13 9.63 -15.44 -3.72
C GLN A 13 9.27 -15.80 -2.28
N LYS A 14 9.15 -14.77 -1.43
CA LYS A 14 8.47 -14.89 -0.13
C LYS A 14 7.10 -15.50 -0.45
N ASN A 15 6.70 -16.56 0.23
CA ASN A 15 5.31 -17.02 0.18
C ASN A 15 4.43 -15.86 0.60
N ILE A 16 3.76 -15.23 -0.37
CA ILE A 16 3.09 -13.97 -0.17
C ILE A 16 1.70 -14.27 0.33
N ASP A 17 1.46 -14.01 1.61
CA ASP A 17 0.10 -13.85 2.11
C ASP A 17 -0.43 -12.49 1.63
N LEU A 18 -0.91 -12.44 0.38
CA LEU A 18 -1.50 -11.26 -0.27
C LEU A 18 -2.93 -10.97 0.20
N ASN A 19 -3.43 -11.66 1.23
CA ASN A 19 -4.82 -11.49 1.69
C ASN A 19 -5.13 -10.02 2.02
N ASP A 20 -4.14 -9.29 2.56
CA ASP A 20 -4.29 -7.86 2.86
C ASP A 20 -4.34 -6.97 1.61
N LEU A 21 -3.70 -7.37 0.50
CA LEU A 21 -3.64 -6.63 -0.77
C LEU A 21 -4.48 -7.28 -1.89
N THR A 22 -5.54 -8.00 -1.51
CA THR A 22 -6.36 -8.81 -2.42
C THR A 22 -6.86 -8.05 -3.65
N GLU A 23 -7.16 -6.75 -3.51
CA GLU A 23 -7.71 -5.92 -4.59
C GLU A 23 -6.72 -5.61 -5.72
N ILE A 24 -5.42 -5.76 -5.46
CA ILE A 24 -4.34 -5.54 -6.43
C ILE A 24 -3.44 -6.76 -6.63
N LYS A 25 -3.78 -7.90 -6.00
CA LYS A 25 -2.91 -9.09 -5.91
C LYS A 25 -2.44 -9.59 -7.28
N ASP A 26 -3.31 -9.52 -8.29
CA ASP A 26 -3.05 -10.07 -9.63
C ASP A 26 -2.08 -9.20 -10.44
N ASN A 27 -1.78 -7.98 -9.98
CA ASN A 27 -0.90 -7.02 -10.64
C ASN A 27 0.24 -6.52 -9.74
N ILE A 28 0.43 -7.12 -8.55
CA ILE A 28 1.56 -6.76 -7.67
C ILE A 28 2.87 -7.26 -8.28
N LYS A 29 3.82 -6.33 -8.45
CA LYS A 29 5.23 -6.63 -8.74
C LYS A 29 6.04 -6.88 -7.49
N GLY A 30 5.80 -6.10 -6.45
CA GLY A 30 6.48 -6.19 -5.18
C GLY A 30 5.81 -5.34 -4.12
N TYR A 31 5.99 -5.73 -2.86
CA TYR A 31 5.42 -5.02 -1.72
C TYR A 31 6.31 -5.18 -0.49
N ASP A 32 6.24 -4.21 0.42
CA ASP A 32 6.91 -4.23 1.70
C ASP A 32 5.94 -3.90 2.83
N ILE A 33 6.22 -4.44 4.02
CA ILE A 33 5.51 -4.12 5.25
C ILE A 33 6.21 -2.91 5.88
N GLU A 34 5.60 -1.73 5.76
CA GLU A 34 6.15 -0.49 6.31
C GLU A 34 5.89 -0.41 7.81
N PHE A 35 4.68 -0.78 8.23
CA PHE A 35 4.25 -0.76 9.62
C PHE A 35 3.25 -1.88 9.91
N LYS A 36 3.35 -2.46 11.09
CA LYS A 36 2.29 -3.29 11.68
C LYS A 36 2.10 -2.87 13.12
N SER A 37 0.87 -2.53 13.49
CA SER A 37 0.53 -2.32 14.89
C SER A 37 0.71 -3.61 15.69
N GLU A 38 0.97 -3.48 16.98
CA GLU A 38 0.86 -4.62 17.88
C GLU A 38 -0.58 -5.17 17.84
N ARG A 39 -0.73 -6.48 18.01
CA ARG A 39 -2.03 -7.15 18.09
C ARG A 39 -2.40 -7.33 19.55
N GLY A 40 -3.48 -6.69 19.98
CA GLY A 40 -4.05 -6.85 21.32
C GLY A 40 -5.13 -7.94 21.38
N PHE A 41 -6.00 -7.86 22.39
CA PHE A 41 -7.25 -8.62 22.37
C PHE A 41 -8.16 -8.10 21.27
N GLY A 42 -8.66 -8.98 20.40
CA GLY A 42 -9.48 -8.62 19.25
C GLY A 42 -8.72 -8.73 17.93
N ASN A 43 -9.34 -8.24 16.85
CA ASN A 43 -8.73 -8.19 15.51
C ASN A 43 -8.30 -6.78 15.11
N ASP A 44 -8.31 -5.85 16.07
CA ASP A 44 -7.95 -4.46 15.84
C ASP A 44 -6.53 -4.38 15.31
N ARG A 45 -6.37 -3.72 14.17
CA ARG A 45 -5.06 -3.53 13.57
C ARG A 45 -4.96 -2.25 12.78
N TRP A 46 -3.73 -1.75 12.74
CA TRP A 46 -3.30 -0.65 11.91
C TRP A 46 -2.02 -1.04 11.17
N ASP A 47 -2.15 -1.35 9.89
CA ASP A 47 -1.03 -1.81 9.07
C ASP A 47 -0.80 -0.88 7.88
N VAL A 48 0.46 -0.76 7.48
CA VAL A 48 0.83 -0.06 6.25
C VAL A 48 1.72 -0.95 5.41
N TYR A 49 1.34 -1.05 4.16
CA TYR A 49 2.11 -1.70 3.11
C TYR A 49 2.51 -0.66 2.07
N SER A 50 3.72 -0.78 1.51
CA SER A 50 4.07 -0.13 0.25
C SER A 50 4.08 -1.17 -0.87
N PHE A 51 3.82 -0.74 -2.10
CA PHE A 51 3.78 -1.66 -3.23
C PHE A 51 4.17 -0.99 -4.55
N SER A 52 4.47 -1.83 -5.54
CA SER A 52 4.64 -1.51 -6.95
C SER A 52 3.88 -2.54 -7.79
N LEU A 53 3.53 -2.16 -9.02
CA LEU A 53 2.71 -2.97 -9.91
C LEU A 53 3.49 -3.37 -11.16
N GLU A 54 3.11 -4.49 -11.77
CA GLU A 54 3.72 -4.94 -13.03
C GLU A 54 3.31 -4.03 -14.18
N GLU A 55 2.03 -3.69 -14.24
CA GLU A 55 1.47 -2.74 -15.19
C GLU A 55 0.74 -1.59 -14.47
N PRO A 56 0.73 -0.36 -15.02
CA PRO A 56 -0.10 0.71 -14.49
C PRO A 56 -1.57 0.26 -14.47
N LEU A 57 -2.25 0.45 -13.34
CA LEU A 57 -3.65 0.04 -13.20
C LEU A 57 -4.56 0.68 -14.24
N GLU A 58 -5.48 -0.13 -14.76
CA GLU A 58 -6.71 0.35 -15.38
C GLU A 58 -7.43 1.27 -14.38
N TYR A 59 -7.54 2.55 -14.72
CA TYR A 59 -8.02 3.60 -13.80
C TYR A 59 -9.50 3.53 -13.43
N SER A 60 -10.26 2.55 -13.92
CA SER A 60 -11.72 2.49 -13.78
C SER A 60 -12.19 2.43 -12.32
N HIS A 61 -11.37 1.88 -11.43
CA HIS A 61 -11.67 1.72 -9.99
C HIS A 61 -10.86 2.67 -9.08
N TRP A 62 -10.11 3.60 -9.67
CA TRP A 62 -9.18 4.49 -8.97
C TRP A 62 -9.49 5.96 -9.27
N GLU A 63 -9.85 6.67 -8.21
CA GLU A 63 -10.27 8.05 -8.27
C GLU A 63 -9.09 9.01 -8.18
N LYS A 64 -9.23 10.20 -8.76
CA LYS A 64 -8.28 11.29 -8.53
C LYS A 64 -8.43 11.79 -7.10
N ILE A 65 -7.34 12.26 -6.50
CA ILE A 65 -7.40 12.89 -5.17
C ILE A 65 -8.35 14.10 -5.21
N ASP A 66 -9.34 14.07 -4.33
CA ASP A 66 -10.43 15.04 -4.23
C ASP A 66 -10.79 15.32 -2.75
N LYS A 67 -11.92 15.96 -2.48
CA LYS A 67 -12.37 16.23 -1.10
C LYS A 67 -12.78 14.95 -0.34
N SER A 68 -13.29 13.95 -1.04
CA SER A 68 -13.72 12.67 -0.46
C SER A 68 -12.52 11.92 0.08
N TYR A 69 -11.44 11.89 -0.71
CA TYR A 69 -10.14 11.36 -0.28
C TYR A 69 -9.70 11.94 1.06
N TYR A 70 -9.66 13.26 1.23
CA TYR A 70 -9.19 13.88 2.48
C TYR A 70 -10.07 13.55 3.69
N SER A 71 -11.38 13.41 3.48
CA SER A 71 -12.32 13.00 4.54
C SER A 71 -12.11 11.54 4.98
N ILE A 72 -11.81 10.65 4.03
CA ILE A 72 -11.47 9.25 4.33
C ILE A 72 -10.11 9.20 5.03
N ARG A 73 -9.10 9.89 4.46
CA ARG A 73 -7.72 9.90 4.93
C ARG A 73 -7.59 10.33 6.39
N SER A 74 -8.37 11.31 6.86
CA SER A 74 -8.31 11.75 8.26
C SER A 74 -8.63 10.62 9.25
N TYR A 75 -9.53 9.70 8.87
CA TYR A 75 -9.82 8.52 9.68
C TYR A 75 -8.60 7.60 9.80
N PHE A 76 -7.72 7.60 8.80
CA PHE A 76 -6.56 6.71 8.74
C PHE A 76 -5.30 7.21 9.44
N TYR A 77 -5.11 8.51 9.63
CA TYR A 77 -3.79 9.04 10.01
C TYR A 77 -3.67 9.52 11.46
N ASP A 78 -4.78 9.71 12.17
CA ASP A 78 -4.80 10.31 13.51
C ASP A 78 -4.54 9.30 14.67
N ASN A 79 -3.92 8.14 14.40
CA ASN A 79 -4.06 6.97 15.29
C ASN A 79 -2.75 6.42 15.87
N SER A 80 -1.63 7.14 15.79
CA SER A 80 -0.38 6.68 16.40
C SER A 80 0.56 7.83 16.79
N SER A 81 1.33 7.64 17.86
CA SER A 81 2.42 8.52 18.31
C SER A 81 3.80 7.90 18.04
N ASP A 82 3.89 6.99 17.07
CA ASP A 82 5.13 6.28 16.71
C ASP A 82 5.93 7.06 15.67
N ASP A 83 7.21 7.33 15.91
CA ASP A 83 8.08 8.08 14.99
C ASP A 83 8.17 7.42 13.59
N LYS A 84 8.12 6.08 13.54
CA LYS A 84 8.12 5.32 12.28
C LYS A 84 6.80 5.54 11.54
N TRP A 85 5.67 5.58 12.26
CA TRP A 85 4.37 5.92 11.70
C TRP A 85 4.41 7.31 11.06
N ASP A 86 4.90 8.31 11.78
CA ASP A 86 5.00 9.68 11.30
C ASP A 86 5.84 9.77 10.02
N MET A 87 6.98 9.07 9.98
CA MET A 87 7.82 9.01 8.78
C MET A 87 7.08 8.41 7.57
N ILE A 88 6.32 7.33 7.78
CA ILE A 88 5.54 6.67 6.73
C ILE A 88 4.45 7.61 6.22
N ILE A 89 3.70 8.24 7.13
CA ILE A 89 2.65 9.20 6.77
C ILE A 89 3.23 10.38 5.99
N GLN A 90 4.39 10.92 6.38
CA GLN A 90 5.07 11.97 5.60
C GLN A 90 5.44 11.52 4.18
N ASN A 91 5.78 10.24 3.99
CA ASN A 91 6.05 9.71 2.66
C ASN A 91 4.76 9.54 1.83
N ILE A 92 3.64 9.21 2.47
CA ILE A 92 2.33 9.17 1.80
C ILE A 92 1.90 10.60 1.42
N TYR A 93 2.09 11.61 2.29
CA TYR A 93 1.84 13.03 1.96
C TYR A 93 2.63 13.56 0.77
N LYS A 94 3.85 13.08 0.58
CA LYS A 94 4.64 13.42 -0.62
C LYS A 94 4.00 12.82 -1.87
N LEU A 95 3.58 11.55 -1.79
CA LEU A 95 2.93 10.86 -2.90
C LEU A 95 1.58 11.50 -3.26
N GLU A 96 0.79 11.90 -2.27
CA GLU A 96 -0.49 12.61 -2.44
C GLU A 96 -0.38 13.87 -3.29
N LYS A 97 0.75 14.59 -3.16
CA LYS A 97 0.98 15.87 -3.86
C LYS A 97 1.47 15.68 -5.29
N ASP A 98 1.91 14.48 -5.65
CA ASP A 98 2.37 14.20 -7.00
C ASP A 98 1.22 14.19 -7.99
N THR A 99 1.47 14.69 -9.19
CA THR A 99 0.51 14.63 -10.29
C THR A 99 0.19 13.18 -10.62
N ASN A 100 -1.05 12.91 -11.02
CA ASN A 100 -1.55 11.59 -11.39
C ASN A 100 -1.59 10.55 -10.26
N THR A 101 -1.32 10.93 -9.00
CA THR A 101 -1.64 10.08 -7.86
C THR A 101 -3.14 9.90 -7.74
N ARG A 102 -3.55 8.64 -7.55
CA ARG A 102 -4.94 8.23 -7.41
C ARG A 102 -5.12 7.40 -6.16
N TYR A 103 -6.37 7.27 -5.76
CA TYR A 103 -6.74 6.51 -4.59
C TYR A 103 -7.88 5.52 -4.89
N SER A 104 -7.98 4.50 -4.05
CA SER A 104 -9.13 3.60 -3.98
C SER A 104 -9.43 3.29 -2.52
N TYR A 105 -10.70 3.15 -2.17
CA TYR A 105 -11.14 2.89 -0.81
C TYR A 105 -12.03 1.64 -0.77
N VAL A 106 -11.76 0.78 0.21
CA VAL A 106 -12.49 -0.47 0.43
C VAL A 106 -12.98 -0.50 1.86
N ASP A 107 -14.24 -0.85 2.05
CA ASP A 107 -14.87 -1.04 3.35
C ASP A 107 -15.67 -2.34 3.33
N LEU A 108 -15.16 -3.36 4.01
CA LEU A 108 -15.75 -4.69 3.99
C LEU A 108 -15.50 -5.39 5.32
N ASP A 109 -16.57 -5.92 5.93
CA ASP A 109 -16.53 -6.78 7.12
C ASP A 109 -15.66 -6.24 8.28
N GLY A 110 -15.83 -4.94 8.58
CA GLY A 110 -15.08 -4.27 9.66
C GLY A 110 -13.64 -3.91 9.29
N THR A 111 -13.18 -4.27 8.09
CA THR A 111 -11.87 -3.88 7.56
C THR A 111 -12.01 -2.76 6.54
N LYS A 112 -11.27 -1.67 6.77
CA LYS A 112 -11.17 -0.52 5.89
C LYS A 112 -9.77 -0.46 5.31
N LYS A 113 -9.66 -0.26 3.99
CA LYS A 113 -8.38 -0.11 3.30
C LYS A 113 -8.39 1.15 2.47
N LEU A 114 -7.34 1.96 2.62
CA LEU A 114 -7.09 3.12 1.78
C LEU A 114 -5.84 2.86 0.95
N TYR A 115 -6.04 2.80 -0.37
CA TYR A 115 -4.96 2.66 -1.34
C TYR A 115 -4.62 4.00 -1.96
N LEU A 116 -3.32 4.27 -2.14
CA LEU A 116 -2.80 5.31 -3.01
C LEU A 116 -1.79 4.73 -3.99
N TYR A 117 -1.76 5.24 -5.21
CA TYR A 117 -0.80 4.82 -6.21
C TYR A 117 -0.47 5.95 -7.17
N ASN A 118 0.82 6.09 -7.47
CA ASN A 118 1.33 6.95 -8.52
C ASN A 118 1.98 6.10 -9.63
N PRO A 119 1.44 6.11 -10.86
CA PRO A 119 1.95 5.29 -11.96
C PRO A 119 3.32 5.73 -12.47
N GLU A 120 3.63 7.02 -12.44
CA GLU A 120 4.92 7.56 -12.93
C GLU A 120 6.08 7.12 -12.03
N LYS A 121 5.81 7.03 -10.72
CA LYS A 121 6.78 6.55 -9.73
C LYS A 121 6.75 5.03 -9.54
N ASN A 122 5.74 4.36 -10.11
CA ASN A 122 5.37 2.97 -9.83
C ASN A 122 5.43 2.66 -8.32
N LYS A 123 4.78 3.50 -7.53
CA LYS A 123 4.80 3.41 -6.07
C LYS A 123 3.41 3.69 -5.50
N GLY A 124 3.00 2.81 -4.60
CA GLY A 124 1.75 2.95 -3.86
C GLY A 124 1.88 2.58 -2.39
N TYR A 125 0.85 2.90 -1.64
CA TYR A 125 0.67 2.54 -0.24
C TYR A 125 -0.74 2.01 -0.01
N CYS A 126 -0.87 1.03 0.88
CA CYS A 126 -2.13 0.57 1.42
C CYS A 126 -2.10 0.77 2.94
N VAL A 127 -3.07 1.51 3.47
CA VAL A 127 -3.27 1.66 4.91
C VAL A 127 -4.51 0.87 5.29
N ILE A 128 -4.39 -0.02 6.26
CA ILE A 128 -5.45 -0.94 6.68
C ILE A 128 -5.83 -0.66 8.13
N ILE A 129 -7.12 -0.60 8.37
CA ILE A 129 -7.72 -0.58 9.70
C ILE A 129 -8.70 -1.73 9.81
N THR A 130 -8.65 -2.47 10.90
CA THR A 130 -9.73 -3.36 11.32
C THR A 130 -10.15 -2.97 12.73
N ILE A 131 -11.45 -2.97 13.02
CA ILE A 131 -12.08 -2.72 14.34
C ILE A 131 -13.24 -3.70 14.49
#